data_AF-A0A6J4NZW5-F1
#
_entry.id   AF-A0A6J4NZW5-F1
#
_cell.length_a   1.000
_cell.length_b   1.000
_cell.length_c   1.000
_cell.angle_alpha   90.00
_cell.angle_beta   90.00
_cell.angle_gamma   90.00
#
_symmetry.space_group_name_H-M   'P 1'
#
loop_
_entity.id
_entity.type
_entity.pdbx_description
1 polymer ?
#
loop_
_entity_poly.entity_id
_entity_poly.type
_entity_poly.pdbx_seq_one_letter_code
_entity_poly.pdbx_strand_id
1 'polypeptide(L)' 'MAIREEIPAESRNLTEMSWDPITRIVGNLGIYTKIDFDNREVVEPWVEAAEKAGEG' A
#
# COMPACT_ATOMS: atom_id res chain seq x y z
N MET A 1 -27.63 -1.26 11.46
CA MET A 1 -26.36 -0.65 11.00
C MET A 1 -25.32 -0.96 12.07
N ALA A 2 -24.21 -1.61 11.72
CA ALA A 2 -23.10 -1.75 12.65
C ALA A 2 -22.35 -0.41 12.68
N ILE A 3 -22.27 0.21 13.86
CA ILE A 3 -21.36 1.32 14.09
C ILE A 3 -19.94 0.73 14.15
N ARG A 4 -19.04 1.18 13.27
CA ARG A 4 -17.62 0.85 13.40
C ARG A 4 -17.05 1.79 14.46
N GLU A 5 -16.45 1.20 15.49
CA GLU A 5 -15.67 1.95 16.47
C GLU A 5 -14.40 2.43 15.76
N GLU A 6 -14.19 3.75 15.66
CA GLU A 6 -12.97 4.30 15.08
C GLU A 6 -11.84 4.19 16.10
N ILE A 7 -10.88 3.31 15.81
CA ILE A 7 -9.64 3.20 16.58
C ILE A 7 -8.77 4.43 16.27
N PRO A 8 -8.36 5.22 17.29
CA PRO A 8 -7.46 6.36 17.11
C PRO A 8 -6.19 5.96 16.34
N ALA A 9 -5.76 6.80 15.39
CA ALA A 9 -4.64 6.49 14.50
C ALA A 9 -3.36 6.09 15.24
N GLU A 10 -3.11 6.68 16.41
CA GLU A 10 -1.97 6.43 17.30
C GLU A 10 -1.94 5.00 17.88
N SER A 11 -3.10 4.35 17.94
CA SER A 11 -3.26 3.01 18.50
C SER A 11 -3.35 1.89 17.46
N ARG A 12 -3.27 2.24 16.17
CA ARG A 12 -3.30 1.24 15.09
C ARG A 12 -1.99 0.46 15.02
N ASN A 13 -2.11 -0.84 14.88
CA ASN A 13 -0.97 -1.72 14.64
C ASN A 13 -0.70 -1.82 13.14
N LEU A 14 0.07 -0.85 12.63
CA LEU A 14 0.37 -0.72 11.20
C LEU A 14 1.59 -1.55 10.81
N THR A 15 1.44 -2.40 9.81
CA THR A 15 2.55 -3.13 9.18
C THR A 15 2.87 -2.52 7.82
N GLU A 16 4.13 -2.13 7.59
CA GLU A 16 4.59 -1.66 6.28
C GLU A 16 4.69 -2.83 5.29
N MET A 17 4.11 -2.64 4.11
CA MET A 17 4.05 -3.64 3.04
C MET A 17 4.49 -3.02 1.72
N SER A 18 5.28 -3.78 0.96
CA SER A 18 5.72 -3.39 -0.37
C SER A 18 5.60 -4.55 -1.35
N TRP A 19 5.20 -4.22 -2.57
CA TRP A 19 5.24 -5.10 -3.73
C TRP A 19 5.91 -4.33 -4.86
N ASP A 20 7.21 -4.57 -5.03
CA ASP A 20 8.02 -3.99 -6.09
C ASP A 20 8.99 -5.05 -6.65
N PRO A 21 8.86 -5.47 -7.93
CA PRO A 21 7.81 -5.09 -8.88
C PRO A 21 6.51 -5.88 -8.65
N ILE A 22 5.38 -5.28 -9.02
CA ILE A 22 4.14 -6.03 -9.19
C ILE A 22 4.24 -6.95 -10.42
N THR A 23 3.83 -8.20 -10.25
CA THR A 23 3.80 -9.19 -11.33
C THR A 23 2.51 -9.09 -12.15
N ARG A 24 2.53 -9.60 -13.39
CA ARG A 24 1.38 -9.65 -14.32
C ARG A 24 0.88 -8.29 -14.83
N ILE A 25 1.74 -7.27 -14.79
CA ILE A 25 1.53 -5.97 -15.43
C ILE A 25 2.61 -5.71 -16.50
N VAL A 26 2.38 -4.71 -17.37
CA VAL A 26 3.38 -4.21 -18.33
C VAL A 26 4.05 -2.98 -17.74
N GLY A 27 5.39 -2.95 -17.73
CA GLY A 27 6.17 -1.86 -17.12
C GLY A 27 6.78 -2.27 -15.78
N ASN A 28 7.38 -1.29 -15.08
CA ASN A 28 7.89 -1.46 -13.72
C ASN A 28 7.10 -0.55 -12.76
N LEU A 29 6.45 -1.17 -11.79
CA LEU A 29 5.55 -0.52 -10.84
C LEU A 29 5.74 -1.13 -9.46
N GLY A 30 6.02 -0.29 -8.48
CA GLY A 30 5.99 -0.61 -7.07
C GLY A 30 4.72 -0.08 -6.39
N ILE A 31 4.15 -0.86 -5.47
CA ILE A 31 3.12 -0.39 -4.52
C ILE A 31 3.67 -0.48 -3.10
N TYR A 32 3.45 0.58 -2.35
CA TYR A 32 3.90 0.73 -0.97
C TYR A 32 2.75 1.24 -0.12
N THR A 33 2.56 0.65 1.05
CA THR A 33 1.45 1.00 1.94
C THR A 33 1.69 0.50 3.35
N LYS A 34 0.80 0.90 4.27
CA LYS A 34 0.68 0.29 5.60
C LYS A 34 -0.63 -0.49 5.66
N ILE A 35 -0.64 -1.65 6.31
CA ILE A 35 -1.86 -2.43 6.54
C ILE A 35 -2.13 -2.51 8.04
N ASP A 36 -3.36 -2.18 8.42
CA ASP A 36 -3.93 -2.50 9.72
C ASP A 36 -4.66 -3.85 9.60
N PHE A 37 -4.01 -4.93 10.05
CA PHE A 37 -4.57 -6.28 9.94
C PHE A 37 -5.73 -6.52 10.90
N ASP A 38 -5.74 -5.83 12.04
CA ASP A 38 -6.78 -5.94 13.05
C ASP A 38 -8.11 -5.39 12.51
N ASN A 39 -8.03 -4.26 11.78
CA ASN A 39 -9.18 -3.60 11.15
C ASN A 39 -9.41 -4.00 9.68
N ARG A 40 -8.51 -4.78 9.09
CA ARG A 40 -8.53 -5.19 7.66
C ARG A 40 -8.56 -3.97 6.72
N GLU A 41 -7.76 -2.97 7.03
CA GLU A 41 -7.70 -1.69 6.32
C GLU A 41 -6.33 -1.47 5.68
N VAL A 42 -6.33 -0.94 4.46
CA VAL A 42 -5.12 -0.43 3.78
C VAL A 42 -5.03 1.06 4.04
N VAL A 43 -3.89 1.50 4.56
CA VAL A 43 -3.65 2.86 5.05
C VAL A 43 -2.56 3.51 4.21
N GLU A 44 -2.82 4.72 3.73
CA GLU A 44 -1.84 5.56 3.01
C GLU A 44 -1.14 4.85 1.83
N PRO A 45 -1.85 4.30 0.82
CA PRO A 45 -1.16 3.68 -0.32
C PRO A 45 -0.55 4.73 -1.24
N TRP A 46 0.69 4.50 -1.69
CA TRP A 46 1.30 5.23 -2.81
C TRP A 46 1.91 4.28 -3.84
N VAL A 47 2.05 4.78 -5.07
CA VAL A 47 2.48 4.03 -6.23
C VAL A 47 3.72 4.68 -6.81
N GLU A 48 4.72 3.87 -7.14
CA GLU A 48 5.93 4.31 -7.82
C GLU A 48 5.99 3.65 -9.20
N ALA A 49 5.91 4.45 -10.26
CA ALA A 49 6.18 3.99 -11.61
C ALA A 49 7.64 4.29 -11.95
N ALA A 50 8.43 3.25 -12.22
CA ALA A 50 9.77 3.46 -12.74
C ALA A 50 9.67 3.72 -14.26
N GLU A 51 9.94 4.94 -14.69
CA GLU A 51 10.14 5.23 -16.10
C GLU A 51 11.30 4.37 -16.62
N LYS A 52 11.08 3.67 -17.72
CA LYS A 52 12.17 3.06 -18.48
C LYS A 52 13.13 4.20 -18.81
N ALA A 53 14.31 4.20 -18.18
CA ALA A 53 15.42 5.02 -18.63
C ALA A 53 15.53 4.78 -20.14
N GLY A 54 15.24 5.82 -20.93
CA GLY A 54 15.23 5.74 -22.37
C GLY A 54 16.52 5.09 -22.84
N GLU A 55 16.38 3.94 -23.51
CA GLU A 55 17.44 3.41 -24.35
C GLU A 55 17.65 4.43 -25.47
N GLY A 56 18.89 4.92 -25.60
CA GLY A 56 19.26 6.05 -26.46
C GLY A 56 19.12 5.82 -27.96
#